data_AF-N6VSA8-F1
#
_entry.id   AF-N6VSA8-F1
#
_cell.length_a   1.000
_cell.length_b   1.000
_cell.length_c   1.000
_cell.angle_alpha   90.00
_cell.angle_beta   90.00
_cell.angle_gamma   90.00
#
_symmetry.space_group_name_H-M   'P 1'
#
loop_
_entity.id
_entity.type
_entity.pdbx_description
1 polymer ?
#
loop_
_entity_poly.entity_id
_entity_poly.type
_entity_poly.pdbx_seq_one_letter_code
_entity_poly.pdbx_strand_id
1 'polypeptide(L)' 'MDEKRKLLFDKISNAGIVLVGYEFLFMLYIILNTASKTIAPNVGIILFVGDVIAIILTVWLFCAVLYDIYTKL' A
#
# COMPACT_ATOMS: atom_id res chain seq x y z
N MET A 1 -5.41 -19.72 -17.44
CA MET A 1 -4.50 -19.65 -16.27
C MET A 1 -4.73 -20.90 -15.45
N ASP A 2 -3.68 -21.67 -15.19
CA ASP A 2 -3.77 -22.89 -14.38
C ASP A 2 -4.26 -22.62 -12.95
N GLU A 3 -4.93 -23.60 -12.35
CA GLU A 3 -5.55 -23.50 -11.04
C GLU A 3 -4.55 -23.09 -9.94
N LYS A 4 -3.32 -23.61 -10.01
CA LYS A 4 -2.23 -23.23 -9.09
C LYS A 4 -1.83 -21.76 -9.22
N ARG A 5 -1.76 -21.24 -10.45
CA ARG A 5 -1.41 -19.83 -10.70
C ARG A 5 -2.50 -18.89 -10.24
N LYS A 6 -3.76 -19.26 -10.49
CA LYS A 6 -4.93 -18.48 -10.02
C LYS A 6 -4.91 -18.36 -8.50
N LEU A 7 -4.66 -19.47 -7.79
CA LEU A 7 -4.59 -19.49 -6.33
C LEU A 7 -3.43 -18.65 -5.79
N LEU A 8 -2.29 -18.63 -6.49
CA LEU A 8 -1.13 -17.80 -6.15
C LEU A 8 -1.40 -16.30 -6.38
N PHE A 9 -2.03 -15.97 -7.50
CA PHE A 9 -2.48 -14.61 -7.83
C PHE A 9 -3.45 -14.08 -6.78
N ASP A 10 -4.49 -14.85 -6.44
CA ASP A 10 -5.51 -14.44 -5.47
C ASP A 10 -4.89 -14.19 -4.08
N LYS A 11 -3.96 -15.05 -3.64
CA LYS A 11 -3.26 -14.86 -2.35
C LYS A 11 -2.41 -13.58 -2.32
N ILE A 12 -1.65 -13.31 -3.38
CA ILE A 12 -0.78 -12.13 -3.44
C ILE A 12 -1.63 -10.86 -3.59
N SER A 13 -2.68 -10.90 -4.40
CA SER A 13 -3.62 -9.79 -4.55
C SER A 13 -4.26 -9.44 -3.20
N ASN A 14 -4.71 -10.45 -2.45
CA ASN A 14 -5.32 -10.23 -1.14
C ASN A 14 -4.32 -9.67 -0.12
N ALA A 15 -3.07 -10.15 -0.13
CA ALA A 15 -2.00 -9.58 0.69
C ALA A 15 -1.70 -8.11 0.34
N GLY A 16 -1.71 -7.77 -0.95
CA GLY A 16 -1.54 -6.40 -1.44
C GLY A 16 -2.66 -5.48 -0.96
N ILE A 17 -3.91 -5.93 -1.02
CA ILE A 17 -5.07 -5.16 -0.51
C ILE A 17 -4.91 -4.85 0.97
N VAL A 18 -4.49 -5.83 1.78
CA VAL A 18 -4.29 -5.63 3.22
C VAL A 18 -3.17 -4.61 3.48
N LEU A 19 -2.04 -4.74 2.78
CA LEU A 19 -0.90 -3.82 2.95
C LEU A 19 -1.25 -2.39 2.55
N VAL A 20 -1.85 -2.20 1.38
CA VAL A 20 -2.31 -0.88 0.94
C VAL A 20 -3.34 -0.31 1.90
N GLY A 21 -4.25 -1.14 2.42
CA GLY A 21 -5.21 -0.74 3.45
C GLY A 21 -4.53 -0.21 4.73
N TYR A 22 -3.42 -0.82 5.16
CA TYR A 22 -2.64 -0.34 6.30
C TYR A 22 -1.95 1.00 6.05
N GLU A 23 -1.43 1.22 4.84
CA GLU A 23 -0.86 2.51 4.45
C GLU A 23 -1.91 3.63 4.51
N PHE A 24 -3.13 3.38 4.01
CA PHE A 24 -4.24 4.34 4.16
C PHE A 24 -4.62 4.62 5.62
N LEU A 25 -4.58 3.61 6.49
CA LEU A 25 -4.83 3.80 7.93
C LEU A 25 -3.74 4.64 8.59
N PHE A 26 -2.48 4.47 8.17
CA PHE A 26 -1.37 5.29 8.66
C PHE A 26 -1.50 6.74 8.21
N MET A 27 -1.88 6.98 6.95
CA MET A 27 -2.18 8.32 6.44
C MET A 27 -3.27 9.00 7.27
N LEU A 28 -4.35 8.29 7.57
CA LEU A 28 -5.45 8.80 8.39
C LEU A 28 -4.98 9.12 9.82
N TYR A 29 -4.13 8.27 10.40
CA TYR A 29 -3.52 8.52 11.71
C TYR A 29 -2.71 9.82 11.71
N ILE A 30 -1.89 10.06 10.69
CA ILE A 30 -1.10 11.29 10.58
C ILE A 30 -2.02 12.52 10.49
N ILE A 31 -3.06 12.47 9.66
CA ILE A 31 -4.01 13.57 9.49
C ILE A 31 -4.69 13.90 10.82
N LEU A 32 -5.23 12.88 11.51
CA LEU A 32 -5.95 13.08 12.78
C LEU A 32 -5.03 13.61 13.88
N ASN A 33 -3.81 13.10 13.99
CA ASN A 33 -2.87 13.53 15.03
C ASN A 33 -2.25 14.91 14.74
N THR A 34 -2.14 15.29 13.46
CA THR A 34 -1.74 16.65 13.09
C THR A 34 -2.88 17.63 13.37
N ALA A 35 -4.13 17.26 13.06
CA ALA A 35 -5.32 18.06 13.35
C ALA A 35 -5.57 18.23 14.87
N SER A 36 -5.28 17.19 15.67
CA SER A 36 -5.36 17.24 17.13
C SER A 36 -4.22 18.01 17.80
N LYS A 37 -3.26 18.54 17.02
CA LYS A 37 -2.05 19.23 17.48
C LYS A 37 -1.09 18.34 18.28
N THR A 38 -1.25 17.02 18.20
CA THR A 38 -0.33 16.05 18.82
C THR A 38 0.98 15.94 18.01
N ILE A 39 0.89 16.06 16.68
CA ILE A 39 2.03 16.14 15.77
C ILE A 39 2.14 17.57 15.22
N ALA A 40 3.36 18.12 15.21
CA ALA A 40 3.62 19.43 14.63
C ALA A 40 3.34 19.42 13.10
N PRO A 41 2.72 20.47 12.52
CA PRO A 41 2.34 20.48 11.10
C PRO A 41 3.47 20.14 10.13
N ASN A 42 4.69 20.65 10.37
CA ASN A 42 5.84 20.35 9.52
C ASN A 42 6.19 18.85 9.51
N VAL A 43 6.10 18.19 10.66
CA VAL A 43 6.34 16.74 10.79
C VAL A 43 5.20 15.97 10.12
N GLY A 44 3.96 16.39 10.33
CA GLY A 44 2.79 15.80 9.69
C GLY A 44 2.87 15.83 8.15
N ILE A 45 3.30 16.96 7.57
CA ILE A 45 3.50 17.09 6.12
C ILE A 45 4.57 16.12 5.61
N ILE A 46 5.72 16.03 6.29
CA ILE A 46 6.80 15.11 5.88
C ILE A 46 6.31 13.65 5.93
N LEU A 47 5.64 13.27 7.01
CA LEU A 47 5.10 11.92 7.17
C LEU A 47 4.04 11.61 6.10
N PHE A 48 3.13 12.56 5.81
CA PHE A 48 2.12 12.40 4.78
C PHE A 48 2.74 12.21 3.39
N VAL A 49 3.72 13.04 3.02
CA VAL A 49 4.40 12.90 1.72
C VAL A 49 5.16 11.58 1.64
N GLY A 50 5.84 11.18 2.72
CA GLY A 50 6.52 9.89 2.79
C GLY A 50 5.58 8.71 2.60
N ASP A 51 4.39 8.78 3.21
CA ASP A 51 3.37 7.73 3.12
C ASP A 51 2.76 7.65 1.71
N VAL A 52 2.50 8.79 1.05
CA VAL A 52 2.07 8.82 -0.35
C VAL A 52 3.11 8.16 -1.27
N ILE A 53 4.40 8.42 -1.05
CA ILE A 53 5.47 7.76 -1.81
C ILE A 53 5.49 6.25 -1.53
N ALA A 54 5.32 5.84 -0.28
CA ALA A 54 5.26 4.42 0.10
C ALA A 54 4.10 3.71 -0.62
N ILE A 55 2.89 4.30 -0.62
CA ILE A 55 1.73 3.76 -1.33
C ILE A 55 2.01 3.57 -2.82
N ILE A 56 2.62 4.57 -3.48
CA ILE A 56 2.96 4.47 -4.90
C ILE A 56 3.93 3.31 -5.16
N LEU A 57 4.96 3.17 -4.32
CA LEU A 57 5.93 2.08 -4.44
C LEU A 57 5.30 0.71 -4.19
N THR A 58 4.48 0.58 -3.17
CA THR A 58 3.77 -0.66 -2.82
C THR A 58 2.84 -1.08 -3.95
N VAL A 59 1.99 -0.18 -4.44
CA VAL A 59 1.09 -0.47 -5.56
C VAL A 59 1.87 -0.85 -6.82
N TRP A 60 2.94 -0.12 -7.15
CA TRP A 60 3.74 -0.43 -8.33
C TRP A 60 4.38 -1.83 -8.24
N LEU A 61 4.95 -2.17 -7.09
CA LEU A 61 5.62 -3.45 -6.88
C LEU A 61 4.63 -4.62 -6.91
N PHE A 62 3.45 -4.47 -6.27
CA PHE A 62 2.40 -5.48 -6.33
C PHE A 62 1.83 -5.64 -7.73
N CYS A 63 1.60 -4.56 -8.47
CA CYS A 63 1.16 -4.62 -9.87
C CYS A 63 2.18 -5.34 -10.75
N ALA A 64 3.48 -5.07 -10.57
CA ALA A 64 4.54 -5.76 -11.31
C ALA A 64 4.55 -7.27 -11.03
N VAL A 65 4.44 -7.67 -9.75
CA VAL A 65 4.38 -9.09 -9.35
C VAL A 65 3.13 -9.77 -9.92
N LEU A 66 1.95 -9.14 -9.79
CA LEU A 66 0.70 -9.69 -10.31
C LEU A 66 0.72 -9.81 -11.84
N TYR A 67 1.30 -8.84 -12.55
CA TYR A 67 1.48 -8.89 -13.99
C TYR A 67 2.41 -10.02 -14.42
N ASP A 68 3.51 -10.24 -13.71
CA ASP A 68 4.45 -11.33 -13.99
C ASP A 68 3.79 -12.70 -13.78
N ILE A 69 3.00 -12.86 -12.71
CA ILE A 69 2.21 -14.08 -12.46
C ILE A 69 1.17 -14.31 -13.57
N TYR A 70 0.55 -13.24 -14.05
CA TYR A 70 -0.45 -13.31 -15.11
C TYR A 70 0.15 -13.65 -16.49
N THR A 71 1.34 -13.14 -16.79
CA THR A 71 1.95 -13.26 -18.14
C THR A 71 3.00 -14.36 -18.28
N LYS A 72 3.82 -14.62 -17.25
CA LYS A 72 5.02 -15.47 -17.37
C LYS A 72 4.98 -16.77 -16.59
N LEU A 73 4.26 -16.83 -15.47
CA LEU A 73 3.97 -18.13 -14.84
C LEU A 73 3.03 -18.95 -15.72
#